data_AF-T0T508-F1
#
_entry.id   AF-T0T508-F1
#
_cell.length_a   1.000
_cell.length_b   1.000
_cell.length_c   1.000
_cell.angle_alpha   90.00
_cell.angle_beta   90.00
_cell.angle_gamma   90.00
#
_symmetry.space_group_name_H-M   'P 1'
#
loop_
_entity.id
_entity.type
_entity.pdbx_description
1 polymer ?
#
loop_
_entity_poly.entity_id
_entity_poly.type
_entity_poly.pdbx_seq_one_letter_code
_entity_poly.pdbx_strand_id
1 'polypeptide(L)'
;MRRLSPYGASFTHESASKYFFVDKNFYSHFMSYSLKVRSEYLDELSEVTHVDGTSRAQTVTQGQNPLFHKLLLSVENKMGIAGVLNTSLNIMGQPIVESLQDLREFFDTSEIEYVFVGNYKVSKND
;
A
#
# COMPACT_ATOMS: atom_id res chain seq x y z
N MET A 1 -6.72 10.87 -16.65
CA MET A 1 -7.96 10.08 -16.64
C MET A 1 -7.91 9.20 -15.39
N ARG A 2 -8.77 9.41 -14.38
CA ARG A 2 -8.73 8.60 -13.14
C ARG A 2 -9.11 7.16 -13.50
N ARG A 3 -8.28 6.17 -13.12
CA ARG A 3 -8.55 4.74 -13.37
C ARG A 3 -9.83 4.32 -12.66
N LEU A 4 -10.64 3.48 -13.31
CA LEU A 4 -11.90 2.95 -12.74
C LEU A 4 -11.65 2.04 -11.53
N SER A 5 -10.51 1.34 -11.51
CA SER A 5 -10.02 0.55 -10.37
C SER A 5 -8.64 1.05 -9.93
N PRO A 6 -8.56 1.97 -8.96
CA PRO A 6 -7.30 2.38 -8.34
C PRO A 6 -6.70 1.22 -7.54
N TYR A 7 -5.42 1.37 -7.22
CA TYR A 7 -4.74 0.46 -6.31
C TYR A 7 -5.31 0.59 -4.89
N GLY A 8 -5.04 -0.41 -4.05
CA GLY A 8 -5.29 -0.28 -2.63
C GLY A 8 -4.18 0.50 -1.93
N ALA A 9 -4.35 0.75 -0.65
CA ALA A 9 -3.36 1.42 0.16
C ALA A 9 -3.26 0.82 1.56
N SER A 10 -2.10 0.93 2.18
CA SER A 10 -1.88 0.56 3.58
C SER A 10 -1.51 1.79 4.37
N PHE A 11 -2.15 1.96 5.52
CA PHE A 11 -1.91 3.04 6.46
C PHE A 11 -1.61 2.49 7.85
N THR A 12 -0.89 3.26 8.67
CA THR A 12 -0.82 2.95 10.10
C THR A 12 -2.23 3.01 10.70
N HIS A 13 -2.51 2.10 11.61
CA HIS A 13 -3.81 2.03 12.28
C HIS A 13 -4.15 3.34 12.98
N GLU A 14 -3.16 3.96 13.61
CA GLU A 14 -3.27 5.20 14.38
C GLU A 14 -3.63 6.40 13.48
N SER A 15 -3.12 6.43 12.24
CA SER A 15 -3.32 7.54 11.33
C SER A 15 -4.50 7.34 10.37
N ALA A 16 -5.13 6.16 10.32
CA ALA A 16 -6.22 5.88 9.37
C ALA A 16 -7.39 6.89 9.45
N SER A 17 -7.82 7.25 10.67
CA SER A 17 -8.91 8.22 10.89
C SER A 17 -8.58 9.66 10.44
N LYS A 18 -7.29 9.98 10.25
CA LYS A 18 -6.83 11.25 9.66
C LYS A 18 -7.19 11.34 8.18
N TYR A 19 -7.15 10.22 7.45
CA TYR A 19 -7.35 10.19 5.98
C TYR A 19 -8.75 9.75 5.57
N PHE A 20 -9.42 8.93 6.40
CA PHE A 20 -10.72 8.33 6.11
C PHE A 20 -11.78 8.73 7.13
N PHE A 21 -13.05 8.71 6.69
CA PHE A 21 -14.20 8.85 7.58
C PHE A 21 -14.46 7.55 8.36
N VAL A 22 -13.61 7.29 9.35
CA VAL A 22 -13.69 6.14 10.26
C VAL A 22 -13.30 6.55 11.69
N ASP A 23 -13.67 5.73 12.67
CA ASP A 23 -13.27 5.93 14.06
C ASP A 23 -11.76 5.78 14.26
N LYS A 24 -11.23 6.38 15.34
CA LYS A 24 -9.79 6.43 15.64
C LYS A 24 -9.10 5.05 15.76
N ASN A 25 -9.88 3.99 16.00
CA ASN A 25 -9.39 2.62 16.14
C ASN A 25 -10.05 1.67 15.12
N PHE A 26 -10.47 2.20 13.96
CA PHE A 26 -11.05 1.37 12.93
C PHE A 26 -10.04 0.35 12.39
N TYR A 27 -10.47 -0.90 12.24
CA TYR A 27 -9.61 -2.00 11.86
C TYR A 27 -10.02 -2.58 10.49
N SER A 28 -9.11 -2.52 9.53
CA SER A 28 -9.24 -3.09 8.19
C SER A 28 -7.96 -3.84 7.83
N HIS A 29 -7.79 -5.06 8.32
CA HIS A 29 -6.57 -5.83 8.08
C HIS A 29 -6.49 -6.41 6.67
N PHE A 30 -7.62 -6.86 6.14
CA PHE A 30 -7.69 -7.68 4.92
C PHE A 30 -8.12 -6.88 3.68
N MET A 31 -8.01 -5.55 3.72
CA MET A 31 -8.42 -4.67 2.62
C MET A 31 -9.87 -4.91 2.15
N SER A 32 -10.77 -5.30 3.07
CA SER A 32 -12.13 -5.73 2.73
C SER A 32 -13.14 -4.59 2.59
N TYR A 33 -12.74 -3.36 2.95
CA TYR A 33 -13.61 -2.19 2.99
C TYR A 33 -13.13 -1.09 2.03
N SER A 34 -14.07 -0.48 1.31
CA SER A 34 -13.85 0.78 0.59
C SER A 34 -14.25 1.94 1.49
N LEU A 35 -13.26 2.65 2.03
CA LEU A 35 -13.44 3.73 3.00
C LEU A 35 -13.56 5.07 2.28
N LYS A 36 -14.45 5.95 2.74
CA LYS A 36 -14.56 7.31 2.19
C LYS A 36 -13.32 8.12 2.59
N VAL A 37 -12.62 8.65 1.60
CA VAL A 37 -11.47 9.56 1.77
C VAL A 37 -11.99 10.94 2.18
N ARG A 38 -11.32 11.58 3.12
CA ARG A 38 -11.61 12.97 3.50
C ARG A 38 -11.23 13.93 2.38
N SER A 39 -12.04 14.97 2.18
CA SER A 39 -11.92 15.93 1.08
C SER A 39 -10.52 16.49 0.91
N GLU A 40 -9.90 16.89 2.02
CA GLU A 40 -8.55 17.47 2.06
C GLU A 40 -7.43 16.53 1.58
N TYR A 41 -7.68 15.21 1.47
CA TYR A 41 -6.68 14.23 1.00
C TYR A 41 -7.01 13.62 -0.37
N LEU A 42 -8.07 14.05 -1.05
CA LEU A 42 -8.48 13.46 -2.33
C LEU A 42 -7.43 13.61 -3.44
N ASP A 43 -6.72 14.73 -3.47
CA ASP A 43 -5.67 14.98 -4.47
C ASP A 43 -4.38 14.24 -4.11
N GLU A 44 -4.00 14.29 -2.83
CA GLU A 44 -2.81 13.62 -2.30
C GLU A 44 -2.90 12.09 -2.40
N LEU A 45 -4.11 11.51 -2.25
CA LEU A 45 -4.37 10.07 -2.33
C LEU A 45 -4.98 9.65 -3.67
N SER A 46 -4.86 10.45 -4.73
CA SER A 46 -5.55 10.25 -6.01
C SER A 46 -5.25 8.90 -6.67
N GLU A 47 -4.04 8.35 -6.52
CA GLU A 47 -3.62 7.05 -7.11
C GLU A 47 -4.30 5.84 -6.45
N VAL A 48 -4.80 6.01 -5.23
CA VAL A 48 -5.46 4.96 -4.43
C VAL A 48 -6.94 5.26 -4.19
N THR A 49 -7.48 6.32 -4.81
CA THR A 49 -8.85 6.79 -4.61
C THR A 49 -9.70 6.54 -5.86
N HIS A 50 -10.85 5.90 -5.65
CA HIS A 50 -11.85 5.61 -6.67
C HIS A 50 -12.52 6.91 -7.15
N VAL A 51 -13.16 6.86 -8.31
CA VAL A 51 -13.89 8.00 -8.88
C VAL A 51 -14.98 8.55 -7.93
N ASP A 52 -15.53 7.71 -7.05
CA ASP A 52 -16.52 8.09 -6.04
C ASP A 52 -15.91 8.64 -4.73
N GLY A 53 -14.59 8.77 -4.66
CA GLY A 53 -13.87 9.27 -3.49
C GLY A 53 -13.69 8.24 -2.37
N THR A 54 -13.83 6.95 -2.66
CA THR A 54 -13.51 5.87 -1.71
C THR A 54 -12.11 5.28 -1.98
N SER A 55 -11.53 4.55 -1.02
CA SER A 55 -10.27 3.81 -1.20
C SER A 55 -10.32 2.49 -0.45
N ARG A 56 -9.77 1.44 -1.05
CA ARG A 56 -9.59 0.16 -0.39
C ARG A 56 -8.35 0.19 0.51
N ALA A 57 -8.55 0.52 1.78
CA ALA A 57 -7.47 0.76 2.73
C ALA A 57 -7.26 -0.41 3.70
N GLN A 58 -6.00 -0.75 3.91
CA GLN A 58 -5.52 -1.60 5.01
C GLN A 58 -5.07 -0.72 6.17
N THR A 59 -5.45 -1.08 7.39
CA THR A 59 -4.84 -0.55 8.62
C THR A 59 -3.83 -1.54 9.17
N VAL A 60 -2.61 -1.09 9.44
CA VAL A 60 -1.53 -1.92 9.96
C VAL A 60 -1.22 -1.48 11.37
N THR A 61 -1.20 -2.42 12.32
CA THR A 61 -0.76 -2.16 13.70
C THR A 61 0.67 -2.65 13.91
N GLN A 62 1.36 -2.09 14.89
CA GLN A 62 2.69 -2.56 15.29
C GLN A 62 2.69 -4.04 15.70
N GLY A 63 1.66 -4.50 16.42
CA GLY A 63 1.56 -5.89 16.89
C GLY A 63 1.35 -6.90 15.77
N GLN A 64 0.73 -6.49 14.65
CA GLN A 64 0.45 -7.35 13.51
C GLN A 64 1.67 -7.54 12.61
N ASN A 65 2.32 -6.44 12.22
CA ASN A 65 3.48 -6.47 11.33
C ASN A 65 4.44 -5.32 11.71
N PRO A 66 5.35 -5.56 12.68
CA PRO A 66 6.22 -4.52 13.21
C PRO A 66 7.11 -3.86 12.16
N LEU A 67 7.61 -4.65 11.19
CA LEU A 67 8.48 -4.13 10.12
C LEU A 67 7.70 -3.24 9.17
N PHE A 68 6.52 -3.67 8.74
CA PHE A 68 5.70 -2.87 7.82
C PHE A 68 5.13 -1.62 8.51
N HIS A 69 4.73 -1.72 9.78
CA HIS A 69 4.33 -0.55 10.56
C HIS A 69 5.47 0.48 10.68
N LYS A 70 6.69 0.02 10.99
CA LYS A 70 7.87 0.88 11.02
C LYS A 70 8.18 1.52 9.67
N LEU A 71 7.98 0.79 8.57
CA LEU A 71 8.11 1.33 7.21
C LEU A 71 7.13 2.49 7.00
N LEU A 72 5.84 2.29 7.32
CA LEU A 72 4.80 3.30 7.15
C LEU A 72 5.10 4.57 7.98
N LEU A 73 5.55 4.43 9.23
CA LEU A 73 5.99 5.57 10.04
C LEU A 73 7.20 6.28 9.43
N SER A 74 8.13 5.52 8.84
CA SER A 74 9.29 6.10 8.16
C SER A 74 8.90 6.86 6.90
N VAL A 75 7.87 6.39 6.19
CA VAL A 75 7.27 7.11 5.05
C VAL A 75 6.58 8.38 5.55
N GLU A 76 5.83 8.34 6.65
CA GLU A 76 5.20 9.53 7.24
C GLU A 76 6.23 10.60 7.58
N ASN A 77 7.32 10.22 8.25
CA ASN A 77 8.38 11.15 8.63
C ASN A 77 9.08 11.81 7.43
N LYS A 78 9.11 11.13 6.27
CA LYS A 78 9.78 11.62 5.06
C LYS A 78 8.86 12.36 4.12
N MET A 79 7.61 11.91 4.00
CA MET A 79 6.66 12.31 2.96
C MET A 79 5.40 12.99 3.53
N GLY A 80 5.20 12.98 4.85
CA GLY A 80 4.02 13.57 5.51
C GLY A 80 2.76 12.69 5.53
N ILE A 81 2.80 11.55 4.81
CA ILE A 81 1.68 10.59 4.71
C ILE A 81 2.09 9.26 5.35
N ALA A 82 1.28 8.78 6.29
CA ALA A 82 1.46 7.48 6.94
C ALA A 82 0.94 6.31 6.09
N GLY A 83 1.13 6.38 4.77
CA GLY A 83 0.48 5.49 3.83
C GLY A 83 1.34 5.19 2.61
N VAL A 84 1.16 3.97 2.09
CA VAL A 84 1.76 3.53 0.82
C VAL A 84 0.70 2.87 -0.04
N LEU A 85 0.87 2.96 -1.36
CA LEU A 85 0.14 2.11 -2.30
C LEU A 85 0.47 0.64 -2.01
N ASN A 86 -0.57 -0.18 -1.88
CA ASN A 86 -0.44 -1.62 -1.64
C ASN A 86 -1.25 -2.40 -2.67
N THR A 87 -0.54 -3.21 -3.46
CA THR A 87 -1.10 -4.07 -4.50
C THR A 87 -0.42 -5.43 -4.49
N SER A 88 -1.03 -6.41 -5.15
CA SER A 88 -0.46 -7.75 -5.26
C SER A 88 0.87 -7.70 -6.01
N LEU A 89 1.88 -8.37 -5.46
CA LEU A 89 3.17 -8.51 -6.10
C LEU A 89 3.08 -9.62 -7.15
N ASN A 90 2.56 -9.27 -8.33
CA ASN A 90 2.41 -10.17 -9.47
C ASN A 90 2.35 -9.41 -10.80
N ILE A 91 2.61 -10.12 -11.90
CA ILE A 91 2.26 -9.67 -13.24
C ILE A 91 0.77 -9.94 -13.47
N MET A 92 0.08 -9.08 -14.23
CA MET A 92 -1.33 -9.27 -14.56
C MET A 92 -1.55 -10.64 -15.20
N GLY A 93 -2.45 -11.43 -14.63
CA GLY A 93 -2.75 -12.80 -15.07
C GLY A 93 -1.90 -13.90 -14.42
N GLN A 94 -0.90 -13.53 -13.60
CA GLN A 94 -0.07 -14.48 -12.83
C GLN A 94 -0.49 -14.52 -11.35
N PRO A 95 -0.22 -15.61 -10.62
CA PRO A 95 -0.40 -15.68 -9.17
C PRO A 95 0.54 -14.71 -8.44
N ILE A 96 0.27 -14.51 -7.14
CA ILE A 96 1.18 -13.75 -6.26
C ILE A 96 2.49 -14.52 -6.13
N VAL A 97 3.60 -13.78 -6.08
CA VAL A 97 4.94 -14.34 -5.80
C VAL A 97 4.94 -15.08 -4.47
N GLU A 98 5.31 -16.36 -4.48
CA GLU A 98 5.46 -17.20 -3.28
C GLU A 98 6.86 -17.83 -3.17
N SER A 99 7.65 -17.81 -4.24
CA SER A 99 9.02 -18.35 -4.28
C SER A 99 10.05 -17.34 -4.82
N LEU A 100 11.35 -17.62 -4.60
CA LEU A 100 12.42 -16.83 -5.20
C LEU A 100 12.43 -16.94 -6.73
N GLN A 101 11.95 -18.05 -7.29
CA GLN A 101 11.81 -18.23 -8.73
C GLN A 101 10.70 -17.32 -9.26
N ASP A 102 9.54 -17.27 -8.61
CA ASP A 102 8.44 -16.37 -8.99
C ASP A 102 8.88 -14.91 -8.86
N LEU A 103 9.62 -14.59 -7.79
CA LEU A 103 10.15 -13.24 -7.57
C LEU A 103 11.10 -12.83 -8.68
N ARG A 104 11.97 -13.74 -9.12
CA ARG A 104 12.87 -13.51 -10.24
C ARG A 104 12.09 -13.26 -11.53
N GLU A 105 11.10 -14.09 -11.84
CA GLU A 105 10.26 -13.92 -13.03
C GLU A 105 9.50 -12.60 -13.00
N PHE A 106 8.89 -12.26 -11.85
CA PHE A 106 8.25 -10.96 -11.64
C PHE A 106 9.24 -9.81 -11.82
N PHE A 107 10.43 -9.90 -11.23
CA PHE A 107 11.41 -8.83 -11.28
C PHE A 107 11.93 -8.65 -12.70
N ASP A 108 12.31 -9.72 -13.41
CA ASP A 108 12.81 -9.67 -14.78
C ASP A 108 11.79 -9.08 -15.77
N THR A 109 10.49 -9.32 -15.54
CA THR A 109 9.42 -8.93 -16.49
C THR A 109 8.64 -7.66 -16.12
N SER A 110 8.74 -7.17 -14.87
CA SER A 110 8.10 -5.93 -14.44
C SER A 110 8.97 -4.69 -14.70
N GLU A 111 8.39 -3.50 -14.57
CA GLU A 111 9.15 -2.23 -14.61
C GLU A 111 9.72 -1.84 -13.23
N ILE A 112 9.60 -2.70 -12.23
CA ILE A 112 10.12 -2.44 -10.87
C ILE A 112 11.65 -2.44 -10.89
N GLU A 113 12.25 -1.40 -10.31
CA GLU A 113 13.71 -1.24 -10.25
C GLU A 113 14.34 -1.85 -9.00
N TYR A 114 13.59 -1.91 -7.89
CA TYR A 114 14.07 -2.35 -6.59
C TYR A 114 13.11 -3.32 -5.91
N VAL A 115 13.66 -4.38 -5.33
CA VAL A 115 12.94 -5.35 -4.51
C VAL A 115 13.66 -5.52 -3.18
N PHE A 116 12.89 -5.60 -2.10
CA PHE A 116 13.41 -5.86 -0.76
C PHE A 116 12.97 -7.24 -0.29
N VAL A 117 13.93 -8.13 0.01
CA VAL A 117 13.68 -9.49 0.50
C VAL A 117 14.39 -9.65 1.84
N GLY A 118 13.62 -9.65 2.94
CA GLY A 118 14.19 -9.59 4.28
C GLY A 118 15.09 -8.36 4.43
N ASN A 119 16.39 -8.58 4.66
CA ASN A 119 17.38 -7.51 4.83
C ASN A 119 18.16 -7.17 3.54
N TYR A 120 17.80 -7.77 2.40
CA TYR A 120 18.49 -7.58 1.14
C TYR A 120 17.71 -6.60 0.26
N LYS A 121 18.44 -5.62 -0.31
CA LYS A 121 17.97 -4.80 -1.42
C LYS A 121 18.53 -5.38 -2.71
N VAL A 122 17.66 -5.72 -3.65
CA VAL A 122 18.01 -6.17 -5.00
C VAL A 122 17.62 -5.06 -5.97
N SER A 123 18.50 -4.73 -6.91
CA SER A 123 18.24 -3.78 -8.00
C SER A 123 18.51 -4.45 -9.34
N LYS A 124 17.92 -3.93 -10.42
CA LYS A 124 18.21 -4.43 -11.79
C LYS A 124 19.56 -3.97 -12.33
N ASN A 125 20.06 -2.87 -11.80
CA ASN A 125 21.17 -2.10 -12.37
C ASN A 125 22.43 -2.11 -11.48
N ASP A 126 22.45 -2.83 -10.35
CA ASP A 126 23.64 -3.07 -9.51
C ASP A 126 23.91 -4.58 -9.38
#